data_AF-A0A1G5Y8M3-F1
#
_entry.id   AF-A0A1G5Y8M3-F1
#
_cell.length_a   1.000
_cell.length_b   1.000
_cell.length_c   1.000
_cell.angle_alpha   90.00
_cell.angle_beta   90.00
_cell.angle_gamma   90.00
#
_symmetry.space_group_name_H-M   'P 1'
#
loop_
_entity.id
_entity.type
_entity.pdbx_description
1 polymer ?
#
loop_
_entity_poly.entity_id
_entity_poly.type
_entity_poly.pdbx_seq_one_letter_code
_entity_poly.pdbx_strand_id
1 'polypeptide(L)'
;MKEQLIIVSIIVAVILLSTIIFLLIKRRRLRPLPMDEMEGHDFEYYCADLLKDNGFLEVEVTKGSGDFGADILAEKDGITYAFQCKCYDKPIGVKAVQEIYAGRDYYGRMVGVVMTNQYFTQPAVELAQKLNIMLWDRGYVDGMEIQKGRTK
;
A
#
# COMPACT_ATOMS: atom_id res chain seq x y z
N MET A 1 -47.30 -21.58 16.18
CA MET A 1 -47.20 -20.20 15.67
C MET A 1 -46.13 -19.36 16.39
N LYS A 2 -46.09 -19.32 17.73
CA LYS A 2 -45.10 -18.52 18.48
C LYS A 2 -43.64 -18.95 18.25
N GLU A 3 -43.36 -20.26 18.24
CA GLU A 3 -42.00 -20.77 17.97
C GLU A 3 -41.49 -20.42 16.57
N GLN A 4 -42.35 -20.55 15.56
CA GLN A 4 -42.04 -20.16 14.17
C GLN A 4 -41.76 -18.66 14.06
N LEU A 5 -42.52 -17.81 14.78
CA LEU A 5 -42.27 -16.37 14.83
C LEU A 5 -40.91 -16.04 15.47
N ILE A 6 -40.55 -16.72 16.56
CA ILE A 6 -39.26 -16.53 17.25
C ILE A 6 -38.08 -16.88 16.32
N ILE A 7 -38.16 -18.03 15.62
CA ILE A 7 -37.11 -18.47 14.69
C ILE A 7 -36.90 -17.45 13.56
N VAL A 8 -38.00 -16.96 12.96
CA VAL A 8 -37.93 -15.95 11.89
C VAL A 8 -37.30 -14.65 12.41
N SER A 9 -37.66 -14.19 13.61
CA SER A 9 -37.06 -12.99 14.20
C SER A 9 -35.56 -13.12 14.45
N ILE A 10 -35.08 -14.30 14.88
CA ILE A 10 -33.65 -14.55 15.08
C ILE A 10 -32.90 -14.53 13.74
N ILE A 11 -33.44 -15.17 12.71
CA ILE A 11 -32.81 -15.19 11.36
C ILE A 11 -32.69 -13.76 10.81
N VAL A 12 -33.77 -12.97 10.91
CA VAL A 12 -33.76 -11.57 10.47
C VAL A 12 -32.72 -10.76 11.26
N ALA A 13 -32.65 -10.94 12.58
CA ALA A 13 -31.66 -10.25 13.41
C ALA A 13 -30.22 -10.61 13.03
N VAL A 14 -29.93 -11.88 12.73
CA VAL A 14 -28.59 -12.34 12.29
C VAL A 14 -28.22 -11.74 10.93
N ILE A 15 -29.16 -11.71 9.98
CA ILE A 15 -28.93 -11.10 8.66
C ILE A 15 -28.69 -9.59 8.78
N LEU A 16 -29.47 -8.89 9.61
CA LEU A 16 -29.26 -7.46 9.86
C LEU A 16 -27.90 -7.20 10.52
N LEU A 17 -27.54 -8.00 11.53
CA LEU A 17 -26.26 -7.88 12.22
C LEU A 17 -25.08 -8.15 11.27
N SER A 18 -25.15 -9.20 10.45
CA SER A 18 -24.08 -9.53 9.49
C SER A 18 -23.94 -8.45 8.42
N THR A 19 -25.05 -7.89 7.95
CA THR A 19 -25.06 -6.76 7.00
C THR A 19 -24.45 -5.51 7.64
N ILE A 20 -24.82 -5.19 8.89
CA ILE A 20 -24.23 -4.06 9.63
C ILE A 20 -22.73 -4.26 9.82
N ILE A 21 -22.28 -5.45 10.23
CA ILE A 21 -20.85 -5.78 10.37
C ILE A 21 -20.15 -5.64 9.02
N PHE A 22 -20.72 -6.16 7.94
CA PHE A 22 -20.17 -6.02 6.59
C PHE A 22 -20.04 -4.55 6.18
N LEU A 23 -21.07 -3.74 6.42
CA LEU A 23 -21.06 -2.31 6.13
C LEU A 23 -20.06 -1.54 7.01
N LEU A 24 -19.90 -1.90 8.28
CA LEU A 24 -18.90 -1.30 9.18
C LEU A 24 -17.47 -1.66 8.78
N ILE A 25 -17.22 -2.92 8.39
CA ILE A 25 -15.93 -3.36 7.84
C ILE A 25 -15.64 -2.62 6.52
N LYS A 26 -16.63 -2.54 5.62
CA LYS A 26 -16.52 -1.81 4.36
C LYS A 26 -16.24 -0.32 4.62
N ARG A 27 -16.94 0.31 5.57
CA ARG A 27 -16.77 1.73 5.92
C ARG A 27 -15.41 2.02 6.57
N ARG A 28 -14.87 1.09 7.36
CA ARG A 28 -13.49 1.19 7.89
C ARG A 28 -12.45 1.04 6.78
N ARG A 29 -12.63 0.09 5.85
CA ARG A 29 -11.75 -0.08 4.67
C ARG A 29 -11.74 1.11 3.73
N LEU A 30 -12.83 1.89 3.70
CA LEU A 30 -12.99 3.05 2.82
C LEU A 30 -12.69 4.38 3.52
N ARG A 31 -12.06 4.37 4.70
CA ARG A 31 -11.57 5.63 5.28
C ARG A 31 -10.35 6.07 4.46
N PRO A 32 -10.39 7.22 3.77
CA PRO A 32 -9.19 7.76 3.16
C PRO A 32 -8.17 8.01 4.27
N LEU A 33 -6.95 7.55 4.06
CA LEU A 33 -5.84 7.87 4.93
C LEU A 33 -5.42 9.31 4.68
N PRO A 34 -4.71 9.97 5.61
CA PRO A 34 -4.24 11.34 5.43
C PRO A 34 -3.28 11.52 4.22
N MET A 35 -2.89 10.42 3.57
CA MET A 35 -1.97 10.35 2.43
C MET A 35 -2.30 11.31 1.29
N ASP A 36 -3.58 11.66 1.09
CA ASP A 36 -3.99 12.56 0.00
C ASP A 36 -3.68 14.04 0.27
N GLU A 37 -3.26 14.39 1.49
CA GLU A 37 -2.87 15.74 1.90
C GLU A 37 -1.36 15.87 2.17
N MET A 38 -0.58 14.80 1.98
CA MET A 38 0.86 14.77 2.27
C MET A 38 1.69 15.33 1.11
N GLU A 39 2.76 16.07 1.44
CA GLU A 39 3.81 16.38 0.47
C GLU A 39 4.70 15.16 0.20
N GLY A 40 5.47 15.20 -0.89
CA GLY A 40 6.28 14.05 -1.35
C GLY A 40 7.19 13.48 -0.26
N HIS A 41 7.93 14.35 0.44
CA HIS A 41 8.81 13.94 1.52
C HIS A 41 8.04 13.36 2.71
N ASP A 42 6.92 13.95 3.13
CA ASP A 42 6.10 13.40 4.21
C ASP A 42 5.56 12.00 3.85
N PHE A 43 5.20 11.80 2.58
CA PHE A 43 4.75 10.51 2.07
C PHE A 43 5.85 9.45 2.07
N GLU A 44 7.12 9.81 1.81
CA GLU A 44 8.27 8.91 1.92
C GLU A 44 8.44 8.40 3.35
N TYR A 45 8.42 9.29 4.35
CA TYR A 45 8.53 8.89 5.77
C TYR A 45 7.33 8.06 6.22
N TYR A 46 6.13 8.42 5.77
CA TYR A 46 4.94 7.62 6.01
C TYR A 46 5.07 6.20 5.45
N CYS A 47 5.56 6.06 4.21
CA CYS A 47 5.80 4.75 3.61
C CYS A 47 6.89 3.97 4.34
N ALA A 48 7.96 4.64 4.80
CA ALA A 48 9.01 4.01 5.61
C ALA A 48 8.46 3.46 6.93
N ASP A 49 7.62 4.21 7.63
CA ASP A 49 6.98 3.73 8.86
C ASP A 49 6.00 2.59 8.60
N LEU A 50 5.25 2.66 7.50
CA LEU A 50 4.36 1.57 7.08
C LEU A 50 5.14 0.28 6.77
N LEU A 51 6.31 0.38 6.14
CA LEU A 51 7.21 -0.75 5.89
C LEU A 51 7.68 -1.37 7.21
N LYS A 52 8.18 -0.55 8.16
CA LYS A 52 8.60 -1.02 9.49
C LYS A 52 7.47 -1.77 10.20
N ASP A 53 6.26 -1.19 10.19
CA ASP A 53 5.08 -1.80 10.80
C ASP A 53 4.66 -3.12 10.15
N ASN A 54 5.07 -3.35 8.90
CA ASN A 54 4.82 -4.58 8.14
C ASN A 54 6.04 -5.52 8.14
N GLY A 55 6.95 -5.36 9.10
CA GLY A 55 8.05 -6.30 9.37
C GLY A 55 9.25 -6.17 8.44
N PHE A 56 9.38 -5.03 7.74
CA PHE A 56 10.64 -4.70 7.08
C PHE A 56 11.67 -4.22 8.11
N LEU A 57 12.91 -4.61 7.90
CA LEU A 57 14.10 -4.27 8.67
C LEU A 57 14.98 -3.29 7.88
N GLU A 58 15.91 -2.66 8.58
CA GLU A 58 16.89 -1.72 7.99
C GLU A 58 16.26 -0.66 7.07
N VAL A 59 15.07 -0.17 7.45
CA VAL A 59 14.33 0.80 6.65
C VAL A 59 15.00 2.17 6.72
N GLU A 60 15.57 2.63 5.60
CA GLU A 60 16.30 3.88 5.45
C GLU A 60 15.65 4.74 4.35
N VAL A 61 15.25 5.97 4.68
CA VAL A 61 14.86 6.97 3.67
C VAL A 61 16.13 7.58 3.09
N THR A 62 16.27 7.59 1.77
CA THR A 62 17.44 8.12 1.08
C THR A 62 17.44 9.66 1.11
N LYS A 63 18.56 10.25 0.71
CA LYS A 63 18.66 11.72 0.58
C LYS A 63 17.76 12.19 -0.57
N GLY A 64 16.91 13.19 -0.36
CA GLY A 64 16.02 13.71 -1.41
C GLY A 64 16.69 14.37 -2.64
N SER A 65 18.03 14.44 -2.70
CA SER A 65 18.76 14.88 -3.90
C SER A 65 19.86 13.88 -4.27
N GLY A 66 19.85 13.47 -5.53
CA GLY A 66 20.77 12.44 -6.02
C GLY A 66 20.50 11.08 -5.38
N ASP A 67 19.22 10.75 -5.18
CA ASP A 67 18.73 9.44 -4.75
C ASP A 67 18.78 8.38 -5.85
N PHE A 68 19.00 8.78 -7.11
CA PHE A 68 19.00 7.90 -8.28
C PHE A 68 17.67 7.15 -8.51
N GLY A 69 16.56 7.67 -7.98
CA GLY A 69 15.22 7.11 -8.20
C GLY A 69 14.77 6.05 -7.19
N ALA A 70 15.39 5.99 -6.01
CA ALA A 70 14.89 5.21 -4.89
C ALA A 70 14.86 6.06 -3.61
N ASP A 71 13.67 6.23 -3.04
CA ASP A 71 13.44 7.07 -1.86
C ASP A 71 13.62 6.28 -0.56
N ILE A 72 13.46 4.95 -0.59
CA ILE A 72 13.62 4.08 0.59
C ILE A 72 14.38 2.82 0.24
N LEU A 73 15.25 2.38 1.13
CA LEU A 73 15.90 1.06 1.11
C LEU A 73 15.39 0.27 2.32
N ALA A 74 15.16 -1.03 2.15
CA ALA A 74 14.80 -1.92 3.26
C ALA A 74 15.16 -3.37 2.99
N GLU A 75 15.07 -4.20 4.02
CA GLU A 75 15.18 -5.64 3.95
C GLU A 75 13.94 -6.33 4.52
N LYS A 76 13.56 -7.48 3.98
CA LYS A 76 12.59 -8.37 4.62
C LYS A 76 12.89 -9.81 4.26
N ASP A 77 12.98 -10.66 5.28
CA ASP A 77 13.23 -12.10 5.12
C ASP A 77 14.47 -12.41 4.25
N GLY A 78 15.54 -11.61 4.38
CA GLY A 78 16.77 -11.75 3.59
C GLY A 78 16.70 -11.20 2.16
N ILE A 79 15.57 -10.59 1.77
CA ILE A 79 15.39 -9.94 0.47
C ILE A 79 15.55 -8.44 0.62
N THR A 80 16.40 -7.83 -0.21
CA THR A 80 16.65 -6.38 -0.19
C THR A 80 15.81 -5.66 -1.23
N TYR A 81 15.24 -4.53 -0.83
CA TYR A 81 14.30 -3.75 -1.61
C TYR A 81 14.78 -2.31 -1.79
N ALA A 82 14.46 -1.74 -2.95
CA ALA A 82 14.46 -0.31 -3.20
C ALA A 82 13.02 0.11 -3.50
N PHE A 83 12.56 1.22 -2.91
CA PHE A 83 11.23 1.77 -3.12
C PHE A 83 11.31 3.17 -3.70
N GLN A 84 10.44 3.46 -4.67
CA GLN A 84 10.10 4.82 -5.08
C GLN A 84 8.67 5.11 -4.62
N CYS A 85 8.51 6.17 -3.84
CA CYS A 85 7.25 6.68 -3.35
C CYS A 85 6.74 7.79 -4.28
N LYS A 86 5.46 7.74 -4.67
CA LYS A 86 4.79 8.81 -5.43
C LYS A 86 3.45 9.17 -4.79
N CYS A 87 3.34 10.39 -4.27
CA CYS A 87 2.10 10.96 -3.78
C CYS A 87 1.56 12.00 -4.77
N TYR A 88 0.54 11.66 -5.58
CA TYR A 88 -0.04 12.54 -6.59
C TYR A 88 -1.58 12.51 -6.60
N ASP A 89 -2.18 13.41 -7.36
CA ASP A 89 -3.62 13.51 -7.61
C ASP A 89 -4.09 12.69 -8.83
N LYS A 90 -3.14 12.08 -9.56
CA LYS A 90 -3.36 11.40 -10.84
C LYS A 90 -2.68 10.05 -10.91
N PRO A 91 -3.14 9.14 -11.79
CA PRO A 91 -2.49 7.85 -11.99
C PRO A 91 -1.01 7.95 -12.33
N ILE A 92 -0.22 7.00 -11.83
CA ILE A 92 1.22 6.96 -11.97
C ILE A 92 1.62 6.40 -13.35
N GLY A 93 2.47 7.16 -14.05
CA GLY A 93 2.99 6.83 -15.36
C GLY A 93 4.28 6.00 -15.33
N VAL A 94 4.78 5.67 -16.52
CA VAL A 94 5.99 4.84 -16.73
C VAL A 94 7.26 5.40 -16.08
N LYS A 95 7.33 6.73 -15.88
CA LYS A 95 8.51 7.40 -15.33
C LYS A 95 8.92 6.85 -13.97
N ALA A 96 7.96 6.62 -13.06
CA ALA A 96 8.24 6.07 -11.73
C ALA A 96 8.83 4.65 -11.80
N VAL A 97 8.38 3.85 -12.78
CA VAL A 97 8.89 2.49 -13.02
C VAL A 97 10.33 2.54 -13.55
N GLN A 98 10.62 3.48 -14.46
CA GLN A 98 11.97 3.68 -14.99
C GLN A 98 12.95 4.17 -13.92
N GLU A 99 12.51 5.12 -13.09
CA GLU A 99 13.29 5.65 -11.96
C GLU A 99 13.68 4.54 -11.01
N ILE A 100 12.71 3.74 -10.52
CA ILE A 100 13.02 2.68 -9.56
C ILE A 100 13.79 1.51 -10.18
N TYR A 101 13.62 1.25 -11.47
CA TYR A 101 14.44 0.24 -12.15
C TYR A 101 15.92 0.64 -12.11
N ALA A 102 16.24 1.91 -12.40
CA ALA A 102 17.59 2.42 -12.28
C ALA A 102 18.07 2.46 -10.81
N GLY A 103 17.22 2.93 -9.89
CA GLY A 103 17.53 3.02 -8.46
C GLY A 103 17.82 1.67 -7.82
N ARG A 104 16.99 0.65 -8.09
CA ARG A 104 17.19 -0.73 -7.64
C ARG A 104 18.59 -1.23 -8.01
N ASP A 105 18.97 -1.07 -9.29
CA ASP A 105 20.24 -1.56 -9.81
C ASP A 105 21.42 -0.74 -9.25
N TYR A 106 21.26 0.59 -9.13
CA TYR A 106 22.28 1.47 -8.56
C TYR A 106 22.64 1.09 -7.11
N TYR A 107 21.64 0.81 -6.27
CA TYR A 107 21.84 0.39 -4.88
C TYR A 107 22.06 -1.12 -4.70
N GLY A 108 22.13 -1.89 -5.79
CA GLY A 108 22.34 -3.34 -5.73
C GLY A 108 21.25 -4.11 -4.98
N ARG A 109 19.99 -3.65 -5.05
CA ARG A 109 18.85 -4.28 -4.37
C ARG A 109 18.21 -5.35 -5.24
N MET A 110 17.64 -6.37 -4.62
CA MET A 110 17.05 -7.51 -5.33
C MET A 110 15.70 -7.15 -5.99
N VAL A 111 14.92 -6.29 -5.33
CA VAL A 111 13.56 -5.95 -5.76
C VAL A 111 13.38 -4.44 -5.81
N GLY A 112 12.76 -3.96 -6.89
CA GLY A 112 12.34 -2.58 -7.03
C GLY A 112 10.83 -2.48 -6.91
N VAL A 113 10.35 -1.48 -6.17
CA VAL A 113 8.92 -1.30 -5.86
C VAL A 113 8.52 0.16 -6.06
N VAL A 114 7.41 0.41 -6.76
CA VAL A 114 6.77 1.73 -6.72
C VAL A 114 5.61 1.70 -5.73
N MET A 115 5.66 2.54 -4.70
CA MET A 115 4.59 2.77 -3.73
C MET A 115 3.87 4.08 -4.05
N THR A 116 2.54 4.09 -4.03
CA THR A 116 1.79 5.31 -4.33
C THR A 116 0.43 5.39 -3.66
N ASN A 117 -0.06 6.62 -3.46
CA ASN A 117 -1.45 6.86 -3.10
C ASN A 117 -2.44 6.72 -4.27
N GLN A 118 -1.97 6.51 -5.49
CA GLN A 118 -2.83 6.41 -6.67
C GLN A 118 -2.79 5.00 -7.26
N TYR A 119 -3.33 4.86 -8.45
CA TYR A 119 -3.22 3.66 -9.27
C TYR A 119 -2.28 3.89 -10.44
N PHE A 120 -1.87 2.81 -11.09
CA PHE A 120 -0.95 2.87 -12.22
C PHE A 120 -1.69 2.96 -13.54
N THR A 121 -1.10 3.68 -14.50
CA THR A 121 -1.55 3.64 -15.89
C THR A 121 -1.24 2.27 -16.51
N GLN A 122 -2.03 1.86 -17.51
CA GLN A 122 -1.81 0.58 -18.20
C GLN A 122 -0.38 0.42 -18.77
N PRO A 123 0.24 1.45 -19.40
CA PRO A 123 1.63 1.35 -19.84
C PRO A 123 2.64 1.18 -18.69
N ALA A 124 2.38 1.77 -17.51
CA ALA A 124 3.23 1.57 -16.34
C ALA A 124 3.16 0.13 -15.83
N VAL A 125 1.97 -0.48 -15.84
CA VAL A 125 1.77 -1.90 -15.51
C VAL A 125 2.53 -2.80 -16.48
N GLU A 126 2.39 -2.56 -17.78
CA GLU A 126 3.09 -3.34 -18.81
C GLU A 126 4.62 -3.25 -18.68
N LEU A 127 5.15 -2.04 -18.44
CA LEU A 127 6.57 -1.84 -18.24
C LEU A 127 7.08 -2.51 -16.97
N ALA A 128 6.35 -2.39 -15.86
CA ALA A 128 6.72 -2.98 -14.57
C ALA A 128 6.82 -4.50 -14.66
N GLN A 129 5.90 -5.15 -15.38
CA GLN A 129 5.96 -6.58 -15.65
C GLN A 129 7.21 -6.97 -16.44
N LYS A 130 7.61 -6.18 -17.44
CA LYS A 130 8.82 -6.46 -18.24
C LYS A 130 10.12 -6.27 -17.44
N LEU A 131 10.12 -5.32 -16.51
CA LEU A 131 11.30 -4.95 -15.72
C LEU A 131 11.37 -5.64 -14.35
N ASN A 132 10.40 -6.50 -14.04
CA ASN A 132 10.22 -7.15 -12.74
C ASN A 132 10.18 -6.14 -11.58
N ILE A 133 9.40 -5.08 -11.75
CA ILE A 133 9.12 -4.06 -10.73
C ILE A 133 7.76 -4.34 -10.09
N MET A 134 7.71 -4.31 -8.77
CA MET A 134 6.45 -4.44 -8.04
C MET A 134 5.71 -3.11 -8.02
N LEU A 135 4.39 -3.18 -8.14
CA LEU A 135 3.51 -2.03 -8.12
C LEU A 135 2.61 -2.11 -6.89
N TRP A 136 2.82 -1.24 -5.92
CA TRP A 136 2.04 -1.14 -4.69
C TRP A 136 1.19 0.12 -4.78
N ASP A 137 0.00 -0.06 -5.35
CA ASP A 137 -0.99 1.01 -5.51
C ASP A 137 -1.73 1.29 -4.20
N ARG A 138 -2.68 2.24 -4.24
CA ARG A 138 -3.56 2.56 -3.11
C ARG A 138 -4.14 1.32 -2.43
N GLY A 139 -4.68 0.38 -3.21
CA GLY A 139 -5.33 -0.81 -2.65
C GLY A 139 -4.36 -1.68 -1.85
N TYR A 140 -3.11 -1.78 -2.31
CA TYR A 140 -2.06 -2.49 -1.60
C TYR A 140 -1.62 -1.75 -0.33
N VAL A 141 -1.36 -0.44 -0.44
CA VAL A 141 -0.95 0.42 0.68
C VAL A 141 -2.01 0.45 1.79
N ASP A 142 -3.29 0.60 1.43
CA ASP A 142 -4.43 0.52 2.36
C ASP A 142 -4.47 -0.85 3.07
N GLY A 143 -4.09 -1.92 2.35
CA GLY A 143 -4.02 -3.27 2.90
C GLY A 143 -2.95 -3.43 3.98
N MET A 144 -1.78 -2.82 3.78
CA MET A 144 -0.68 -2.81 4.75
C MET A 144 -1.04 -2.02 6.02
N GLU A 145 -1.74 -0.92 5.85
CA GLU A 145 -2.27 -0.05 6.91
C GLU A 145 -3.25 -0.77 7.84
N ILE A 146 -4.15 -1.57 7.27
CA ILE A 146 -5.11 -2.36 8.05
C ILE A 146 -4.42 -3.45 8.88
N GLN A 147 -3.31 -4.02 8.40
CA GLN A 147 -2.54 -5.02 9.16
C GLN A 147 -1.94 -4.43 10.42
N LYS A 148 -1.39 -3.21 10.36
CA LYS A 148 -0.92 -2.44 11.54
C LYS A 148 -1.98 -2.35 12.65
N GLY A 149 -3.24 -2.15 12.29
CA GLY A 149 -4.36 -2.05 13.23
C GLY A 149 -4.81 -3.37 13.88
N ARG A 150 -4.29 -4.52 13.44
CA ARG A 150 -4.60 -5.86 14.00
C ARG A 150 -3.53 -6.38 14.94
N THR A 151 -2.31 -5.84 14.86
CA THR A 151 -1.15 -6.28 15.65
C THR A 151 -0.97 -5.48 16.94
N LYS A 152 -1.81 -4.46 17.17
CA LYS A 152 -1.97 -3.75 18.45
C LYS A 152 -3.19 -4.27 19.19
#